data_AF-A0A7Y7DVI7-F1
#
_entry.id   AF-A0A7Y7DVI7-F1
#
_cell.length_a   1.000
_cell.length_b   1.000
_cell.length_c   1.000
_cell.angle_alpha   90.00
_cell.angle_beta   90.00
_cell.angle_gamma   90.00
#
_symmetry.space_group_name_H-M   'P 1'
#
loop_
_entity.id
_entity.type
_entity.pdbx_description
1 polymer ?
#
loop_
_entity_poly.entity_id
_entity_poly.type
_entity_poly.pdbx_seq_one_letter_code
_entity_poly.pdbx_strand_id
1 'polypeptide(L)'
;MRLEGGIFNDFICSGDDLDIIATVQISKDSDGNHSYSGLLLENRIPVHLLGLLDEFHELSNSMSFSLVEPILEEIAKYKLRLKYSGLEIFDLLIEGNSISFVTTEPSIG
;
A
#
# COMPACT_ATOMS: atom_id res chain seq x y z
N MET A 1 0.29 3.78 -22.86
CA MET A 1 -1.19 3.71 -22.94
C MET A 1 -1.72 4.28 -21.64
N ARG A 2 -2.48 5.39 -21.69
CA ARG A 2 -2.93 6.15 -20.51
C ARG A 2 -4.01 5.38 -19.75
N LEU A 3 -3.86 5.21 -18.44
CA LEU A 3 -4.92 4.77 -17.54
C LEU A 3 -5.29 5.95 -16.65
N GLU A 4 -6.07 6.88 -17.19
CA GLU A 4 -6.78 7.89 -16.38
C GLU A 4 -8.24 7.40 -16.25
N GLY A 5 -8.71 7.18 -15.02
CA GLY A 5 -10.13 6.95 -14.70
C GLY A 5 -10.69 5.53 -14.85
N GLY A 6 -9.85 4.50 -15.02
CA GLY A 6 -10.31 3.10 -15.12
C GLY A 6 -10.21 2.34 -13.79
N ILE A 7 -11.24 1.56 -13.46
CA ILE A 7 -11.17 0.51 -12.43
C ILE A 7 -10.53 -0.73 -13.08
N PHE A 8 -9.52 -1.30 -12.45
CA PHE A 8 -8.85 -2.52 -12.92
C PHE A 8 -8.51 -3.44 -11.75
N ASN A 9 -8.36 -4.74 -12.06
CA ASN A 9 -7.95 -5.73 -11.07
C ASN A 9 -6.44 -5.92 -11.14
N ASP A 10 -5.79 -6.03 -9.98
CA ASP A 10 -4.36 -6.30 -9.85
C ASP A 10 -4.11 -7.18 -8.61
N PHE A 11 -2.84 -7.47 -8.33
CA PHE A 11 -2.40 -8.18 -7.15
C PHE A 11 -1.35 -7.36 -6.40
N ILE A 12 -1.43 -7.35 -5.08
CA ILE A 12 -0.33 -6.87 -4.24
C ILE A 12 0.60 -8.05 -3.99
N CYS A 13 1.87 -7.85 -4.30
CA CYS A 13 2.94 -8.82 -4.07
C CYS A 13 3.89 -8.34 -2.98
N SER A 14 4.55 -9.28 -2.32
CA SER A 14 5.57 -9.05 -1.30
C SER A 14 6.85 -9.82 -1.62
N GLY A 15 7.97 -9.29 -1.16
CA GLY A 15 9.29 -9.91 -1.28
C GLY A 15 9.85 -9.89 -2.70
N ASP A 16 11.04 -10.47 -2.85
CA ASP A 16 11.73 -10.56 -4.15
C ASP A 16 11.10 -11.62 -5.07
N ASP A 17 10.47 -12.65 -4.49
CA ASP A 17 9.81 -13.74 -5.22
C ASP A 17 8.40 -13.38 -5.72
N LEU A 18 7.92 -12.16 -5.42
CA LEU A 18 6.59 -11.65 -5.81
C LEU A 18 5.44 -12.53 -5.29
N ASP A 19 5.51 -12.92 -4.03
CA ASP A 19 4.45 -13.67 -3.37
C ASP A 19 3.17 -12.84 -3.35
N ILE A 20 2.11 -13.37 -3.96
CA ILE A 20 0.80 -12.70 -4.02
C ILE A 20 0.16 -12.74 -2.64
N ILE A 21 0.02 -11.57 -2.02
CA ILE A 21 -0.57 -11.41 -0.69
C ILE A 21 -1.95 -10.75 -0.71
N ALA A 22 -2.39 -10.18 -1.84
CA ALA A 22 -3.76 -9.72 -2.00
C ALA A 22 -4.21 -9.69 -3.46
N THR A 23 -5.52 -9.89 -3.67
CA THR A 23 -6.21 -9.59 -4.93
C THR A 23 -7.01 -8.31 -4.74
N VAL A 24 -6.85 -7.34 -5.64
CA VAL A 24 -7.42 -6.00 -5.47
C VAL A 24 -8.15 -5.53 -6.73
N GLN A 25 -9.18 -4.72 -6.54
CA GLN A 25 -9.81 -3.93 -7.60
C GLN A 25 -9.58 -2.46 -7.29
N ILE A 26 -8.84 -1.76 -8.13
CA ILE A 26 -8.33 -0.42 -7.85
C ILE A 26 -8.59 0.55 -8.99
N SER A 27 -8.68 1.81 -8.65
CA SER A 27 -8.65 2.94 -9.58
C SER A 27 -7.56 3.90 -9.15
N LYS A 28 -6.90 4.51 -10.14
CA LYS A 28 -6.02 5.64 -9.86
C LYS A 28 -6.88 6.85 -9.53
N ASP A 29 -6.54 7.54 -8.44
CA ASP A 29 -7.22 8.78 -8.05
C ASP A 29 -6.96 9.86 -9.11
N SER A 30 -7.99 10.65 -9.44
CA SER A 30 -7.89 11.74 -10.41
C SER A 30 -7.10 12.93 -9.88
N ASP A 31 -7.10 13.09 -8.56
CA ASP A 31 -6.57 14.29 -7.89
C ASP A 31 -5.13 14.08 -7.39
N GLY A 32 -4.71 12.82 -7.22
CA GLY A 32 -3.38 12.42 -6.77
C GLY A 32 -2.57 11.75 -7.88
N ASN A 33 -1.53 12.43 -8.37
CA ASN A 33 -0.47 11.71 -9.09
C ASN A 33 0.11 10.68 -8.11
N HIS A 34 -0.09 9.39 -8.40
CA HIS A 34 0.43 8.23 -7.63
C HIS A 34 -0.43 7.70 -6.47
N SER A 35 -1.67 8.18 -6.34
CA SER A 35 -2.62 7.62 -5.36
C SER A 35 -3.59 6.64 -6.01
N TYR A 36 -3.89 5.57 -5.28
CA TYR A 36 -4.83 4.53 -5.70
C TYR A 36 -5.81 4.24 -4.56
N SER A 37 -7.05 3.94 -4.93
CA SER A 37 -8.09 3.51 -4.00
C SER A 37 -8.89 2.36 -4.61
N GLY A 38 -9.50 1.54 -3.77
CA GLY A 38 -10.22 0.37 -4.26
C GLY A 38 -10.71 -0.58 -3.18
N LEU A 39 -10.91 -1.82 -3.61
CA LEU A 39 -11.42 -2.91 -2.80
C LEU A 39 -10.44 -4.08 -2.75
N LEU A 40 -10.32 -4.65 -1.55
CA LEU A 40 -9.69 -5.93 -1.30
C LEU A 40 -10.66 -7.06 -1.64
N LEU A 41 -10.37 -7.80 -2.70
CA LEU A 41 -11.19 -8.94 -3.13
C LEU A 41 -10.79 -10.23 -2.42
N GLU A 42 -9.50 -10.38 -2.13
CA GLU A 42 -8.95 -11.49 -1.37
C GLU A 42 -7.79 -11.00 -0.51
N ASN A 43 -7.82 -11.31 0.78
CA ASN A 43 -6.78 -10.92 1.74
C ASN A 43 -5.94 -12.13 2.16
N ARG A 44 -4.66 -12.11 1.82
CA ARG A 44 -3.63 -13.05 2.32
C ARG A 44 -2.44 -12.30 2.92
N ILE A 45 -2.66 -11.06 3.35
CA ILE A 45 -1.62 -10.20 3.90
C ILE A 45 -1.19 -10.82 5.24
N PRO A 46 0.12 -10.98 5.48
CA PRO A 46 0.62 -11.52 6.74
C PRO A 46 0.13 -10.67 7.92
N VAL A 47 -0.36 -11.33 8.99
CA VAL A 47 -0.86 -10.64 10.20
C VAL A 47 0.16 -9.67 10.79
N HIS A 48 1.45 -10.01 10.71
CA HIS A 48 2.53 -9.12 11.16
C HIS A 48 2.59 -7.82 10.33
N LEU A 49 2.43 -7.91 9.01
CA LEU A 49 2.40 -6.72 8.15
C LEU A 49 1.16 -5.88 8.44
N LEU A 50 -0.01 -6.49 8.65
CA LEU A 50 -1.21 -5.76 9.06
C LEU A 50 -0.96 -4.96 10.34
N GLY A 51 -0.35 -5.58 11.35
CA GLY A 51 -0.02 -4.90 12.61
C GLY A 51 0.96 -3.73 12.43
N LEU A 52 1.97 -3.87 11.56
CA LEU A 52 2.90 -2.78 11.26
C LEU A 52 2.21 -1.60 10.56
N LEU A 53 1.29 -1.87 9.63
CA LEU A 53 0.52 -0.84 8.92
C LEU A 53 -0.39 -0.08 9.90
N ASP A 54 -1.11 -0.81 10.77
CA ASP A 54 -1.96 -0.21 11.80
C ASP A 54 -1.13 0.69 12.75
N GLU A 55 0.01 0.19 13.24
CA GLU A 55 0.89 0.94 14.14
C GLU A 55 1.48 2.19 13.45
N PHE A 56 1.88 2.07 12.19
CA PHE A 56 2.36 3.20 11.38
C PHE A 56 1.30 4.31 11.27
N HIS A 57 0.04 3.97 11.01
CA HIS A 57 -1.05 4.96 10.91
C HIS A 57 -1.40 5.56 12.27
N GLU A 58 -1.42 4.78 13.35
CA GLU A 58 -1.63 5.30 14.71
C GLU A 58 -0.54 6.29 15.13
N LEU A 59 0.72 6.00 14.85
CA LEU A 59 1.84 6.88 15.17
C LEU A 59 1.83 8.14 14.31
N SER A 60 1.52 8.01 13.02
CA SER A 60 1.37 9.16 12.11
C SER A 60 0.26 10.09 12.58
N ASN A 61 -0.87 9.54 13.02
CA ASN A 61 -2.00 10.30 13.55
C ASN A 61 -1.70 10.96 14.90
N SER A 62 -0.86 10.33 15.74
CA SER A 62 -0.44 10.91 17.04
C SER A 62 0.74 11.88 16.93
N MET A 63 1.23 12.15 15.71
CA MET A 63 2.41 12.99 15.45
C MET A 63 3.68 12.50 16.17
N SER A 64 3.78 11.19 16.42
CA SER A 64 4.89 10.55 17.12
C SER A 64 6.03 10.17 16.16
N PHE A 65 6.53 11.14 15.38
CA PHE A 65 7.42 10.90 14.24
C PHE A 65 8.73 10.16 14.59
N SER A 66 9.26 10.31 15.81
CA SER A 66 10.46 9.60 16.24
C SER A 66 10.30 8.08 16.32
N LEU A 67 9.06 7.59 16.34
CA LEU A 67 8.73 6.16 16.37
C LEU A 67 8.30 5.62 15.01
N VAL A 68 8.10 6.50 14.02
CA VAL A 68 7.60 6.13 12.68
C VAL A 68 8.69 5.50 11.83
N GLU A 69 9.92 6.03 11.87
CA GLU A 69 11.03 5.56 11.03
C GLU A 69 11.32 4.05 11.21
N PRO A 70 11.44 3.50 12.44
CA PRO A 70 11.69 2.07 12.61
C PRO A 70 10.58 1.18 12.02
N ILE A 71 9.32 1.63 12.08
CA ILE A 71 8.19 0.87 11.52
C ILE A 71 8.21 0.90 10.00
N LEU A 72 8.48 2.07 9.41
CA LEU A 72 8.65 2.19 7.96
C LEU A 72 9.77 1.28 7.45
N GLU A 73 10.89 1.18 8.17
CA GLU A 73 11.97 0.25 7.82
C GLU A 73 11.52 -1.21 7.86
N GLU A 74 10.71 -1.62 8.83
CA GLU A 74 10.14 -2.98 8.88
C GLU A 74 9.13 -3.23 7.76
N ILE A 75 8.24 -2.28 7.45
CA ILE A 75 7.29 -2.37 6.33
C ILE A 75 8.07 -2.48 5.00
N ALA A 76 9.12 -1.69 4.81
CA ALA A 76 9.92 -1.67 3.58
C ALA A 76 10.57 -3.04 3.27
N LYS A 77 10.84 -3.87 4.27
CA LYS A 77 11.35 -5.25 4.06
C LYS A 77 10.38 -6.14 3.28
N TYR A 78 9.08 -5.83 3.30
CA TYR A 78 8.08 -6.54 2.52
C TYR A 78 8.11 -6.19 1.03
N LYS A 79 8.79 -5.11 0.61
CA LYS A 79 8.96 -4.73 -0.81
C LYS A 79 7.64 -4.79 -1.59
N LEU A 80 6.61 -4.17 -1.01
CA LEU A 80 5.24 -4.23 -1.51
C LEU A 80 5.14 -3.62 -2.90
N ARG A 81 4.47 -4.30 -3.82
CA ARG A 81 4.30 -3.79 -5.19
C ARG A 81 3.08 -4.36 -5.89
N LEU A 82 2.57 -3.61 -6.86
CA LEU A 82 1.58 -4.09 -7.82
C LEU A 82 2.21 -5.06 -8.81
N LYS A 83 1.55 -6.18 -9.07
CA LYS A 83 2.09 -7.26 -9.92
C LYS A 83 2.29 -6.83 -11.37
N TYR A 84 1.29 -6.20 -11.97
CA TYR A 84 1.33 -5.93 -13.42
C TYR A 84 2.15 -4.70 -13.78
N SER A 85 2.08 -3.64 -12.97
CA SER A 85 2.82 -2.41 -13.21
C SER A 85 4.21 -2.42 -12.59
N GLY A 86 4.46 -3.29 -11.61
CA GLY A 86 5.69 -3.31 -10.83
C GLY A 86 5.85 -2.10 -9.90
N LEU A 87 4.82 -1.26 -9.78
CA LEU A 87 4.86 -0.06 -8.94
C LEU A 87 4.95 -0.46 -7.47
N GLU A 88 5.95 0.09 -6.79
CA GLU A 88 6.14 -0.07 -5.36
C GLU A 88 5.02 0.64 -4.58
N ILE A 89 4.67 0.09 -3.42
CA ILE A 89 3.65 0.61 -2.52
C ILE A 89 4.34 1.06 -1.24
N PHE A 90 4.26 2.35 -0.92
CA PHE A 90 4.96 2.96 0.22
C PHE A 90 4.08 3.13 1.45
N ASP A 91 2.80 3.36 1.26
CA ASP A 91 1.81 3.50 2.32
C ASP A 91 0.56 2.74 1.88
N LEU A 92 0.16 1.72 2.64
CA LEU A 92 -0.99 0.87 2.37
C LEU A 92 -1.95 0.95 3.55
N LEU A 93 -3.10 1.57 3.34
CA LEU A 93 -4.20 1.62 4.30
C LEU A 93 -5.28 0.61 3.93
N ILE A 94 -5.77 -0.10 4.94
CA ILE A 94 -6.83 -1.10 4.81
C ILE A 94 -7.91 -0.81 5.86
N GLU A 95 -9.12 -0.50 5.39
CA GLU A 95 -10.28 -0.23 6.24
C GLU A 95 -11.40 -1.21 5.90
N GLY A 96 -11.42 -2.34 6.61
CA GLY A 96 -12.31 -3.46 6.29
C GLY A 96 -11.96 -4.07 4.93
N ASN A 97 -12.81 -3.85 3.93
CA ASN A 97 -12.55 -4.29 2.55
C ASN A 97 -12.06 -3.15 1.64
N SER A 98 -12.02 -1.91 2.14
CA SER A 98 -11.50 -0.77 1.38
C SER A 98 -9.98 -0.73 1.49
N ILE A 99 -9.32 -0.36 0.41
CA ILE A 99 -7.87 -0.11 0.40
C ILE A 99 -7.57 1.23 -0.24
N SER A 100 -6.50 1.85 0.25
CA SER A 100 -5.86 2.98 -0.42
C SER A 100 -4.34 2.86 -0.28
N PHE A 101 -3.62 3.31 -1.29
CA PHE A 101 -2.17 3.34 -1.23
C PHE A 101 -1.55 4.38 -2.14
N VAL A 102 -0.28 4.68 -1.89
CA VAL A 102 0.54 5.55 -2.74
C VAL A 102 1.73 4.79 -3.32
N THR A 103 2.08 5.12 -4.56
CA THR A 103 3.21 4.51 -5.29
C THR A 103 4.38 5.46 -5.47
N THR A 104 4.46 6.49 -4.64
CA THR A 104 5.60 7.39 -4.53
C THR A 104 5.98 7.51 -3.08
N GLU A 105 7.27 7.53 -2.83
CA GLU A 105 7.82 7.78 -1.50
C GLU A 105 7.28 9.12 -0.98
N PRO A 106 6.69 9.16 0.22
CA PRO A 106 6.24 10.41 0.80
C PRO A 106 7.43 11.36 0.90
N SER A 107 7.31 12.53 0.26
CA SER A 107 8.29 13.60 0.41
C SER A 107 8.14 14.16 1.81
N ILE A 108 8.97 13.70 2.75
CA ILE A 108 9.07 14.32 4.07
C ILE A 108 9.72 15.69 3.84
N GLY A 109 8.90 16.74 3.76
CA GLY A 109 9.31 18.13 3.61
C GLY A 109 9.70 18.78 4.92
#